data_AF-A0A2E8FMM8-F1
#
_entry.id   AF-A0A2E8FMM8-F1
#
_cell.length_a   1.000
_cell.length_b   1.000
_cell.length_c   1.000
_cell.angle_alpha   90.00
_cell.angle_beta   90.00
_cell.angle_gamma   90.00
#
_symmetry.space_group_name_H-M   'P 1'
#
loop_
_entity.id
_entity.type
_entity.pdbx_description
1 polymer ?
#
loop_
_entity_poly.entity_id
_entity_poly.type
_entity_poly.pdbx_seq_one_letter_code
_entity_poly.pdbx_strand_id
1 'polypeptide(L)'
;MSEESGLEAGKIEKIFPQLSLEESEGTGPSLGTIFSNLLLMLFTDNLFASAAETQLLPLIVFSIIFAGMLTTMGRRVDTITEIIDEANTALMSFVMLLMKIAPIGIFCLVASRFGEAQVKGEFVATLSRTGWFVLTVLIGLGTHMFGTLPLLYWIFKKQNPYQFMKNMSQALLTAFSTASSSATLPVTMECATDRAGVSKRSVEFVLPLGATINMDGTALYEAAAAIFIAQIYALSPEGMAEGFDLTFAKMMVIAVTATLAAIGAAGIPEAGLVTMMIVLNAVGLPLHFVSLILSVDWLLDRFRTATNTFGDAVGAAIVDETFDDS
;
A
#
# COMPACT_ATOMS: atom_id res chain seq x y z
N MET A 1 33.14 -12.58 -6.61
CA MET A 1 33.00 -11.52 -5.59
C MET A 1 32.62 -12.11 -4.23
N SER A 2 33.37 -13.11 -3.73
CA SER A 2 33.01 -13.84 -2.50
C SER A 2 33.82 -13.45 -1.27
N GLU A 3 34.61 -12.37 -1.31
CA GLU A 3 35.53 -12.04 -0.20
C GLU A 3 35.48 -10.59 0.33
N GLU A 4 34.57 -9.73 -0.12
CA GLU A 4 34.53 -8.33 0.39
C GLU A 4 33.28 -7.90 1.18
N SER A 5 32.27 -8.77 1.37
CA SER A 5 31.05 -8.37 2.09
C SER A 5 30.88 -8.92 3.50
N GLY A 6 31.75 -9.83 3.97
CA GLY A 6 31.68 -10.38 5.34
C GLY A 6 30.35 -11.05 5.71
N LEU A 7 29.50 -11.35 4.73
CA LEU A 7 28.19 -11.98 4.91
C LEU A 7 28.26 -13.36 4.26
N GLU A 8 28.28 -14.39 5.09
CA GLU A 8 28.20 -15.78 4.63
C GLU A 8 26.93 -15.98 3.80
N ALA A 9 27.09 -16.51 2.60
CA ALA A 9 26.00 -16.79 1.64
C ALA A 9 24.82 -17.55 2.27
N GLY A 10 25.09 -18.44 3.23
CA GLY A 10 24.06 -19.21 3.95
C GLY A 10 23.18 -18.42 4.92
N LYS A 11 23.51 -17.16 5.26
CA LYS A 11 22.63 -16.27 6.05
C LYS A 11 21.64 -15.50 5.18
N ILE A 12 22.00 -15.21 3.93
CA ILE A 12 21.13 -14.54 2.96
C ILE A 12 19.99 -15.48 2.55
N GLU A 13 20.30 -16.77 2.38
CA GLU A 13 19.36 -17.84 2.01
C GLU A 13 18.29 -18.11 3.08
N LYS A 14 18.61 -17.88 4.37
CA LYS A 14 17.66 -18.05 5.48
C LYS A 14 16.71 -16.86 5.68
N ILE A 15 17.09 -15.68 5.19
CA ILE A 15 16.31 -14.45 5.33
C ILE A 15 15.40 -14.26 4.11
N PHE A 16 15.83 -14.75 2.94
CA PHE A 16 15.08 -14.65 1.68
C PHE A 16 14.91 -16.02 1.00
N PRO A 17 13.99 -16.87 1.47
CA PRO A 17 13.71 -18.17 0.85
C PRO A 17 13.14 -18.07 -0.58
N GLN A 18 12.73 -16.87 -1.01
CA GLN A 18 12.28 -16.56 -2.37
C GLN A 18 13.43 -16.29 -3.35
N LEU A 19 14.68 -16.13 -2.86
CA LEU A 19 15.86 -16.00 -3.72
C LEU A 19 16.36 -17.35 -4.28
N SER A 20 15.95 -18.47 -3.68
CA SER A 20 16.35 -19.83 -4.10
C SER A 20 15.41 -20.50 -5.10
N LEU A 21 14.33 -19.84 -5.50
CA LEU A 21 13.40 -20.33 -6.51
C LEU A 21 13.18 -19.26 -7.58
N GLU A 22 14.14 -19.23 -8.51
CA GLU A 22 14.06 -18.79 -9.93
C GLU A 22 15.34 -18.05 -10.34
N GLU A 23 16.46 -18.80 -10.42
CA GLU A 23 17.34 -18.65 -11.58
C GLU A 23 16.59 -19.23 -12.79
N SER A 24 15.62 -18.48 -13.32
CA SER A 24 15.16 -18.65 -14.69
C SER A 24 15.63 -17.44 -15.48
N GLU A 25 16.40 -17.73 -16.52
CA GLU A 25 16.98 -16.78 -17.45
C GLU A 25 15.99 -15.68 -17.88
N GLY A 26 16.34 -14.43 -17.62
CA GLY A 26 16.16 -13.35 -18.59
C GLY A 26 14.73 -12.88 -18.93
N THR A 27 13.68 -13.25 -18.19
CA THR A 27 12.36 -12.63 -18.36
C THR A 27 11.69 -12.41 -17.01
N GLY A 28 11.57 -11.14 -16.60
CA GLY A 28 10.67 -10.77 -15.52
C GLY A 28 9.24 -11.27 -15.77
N PRO A 29 8.40 -11.37 -14.73
CA PRO A 29 7.04 -11.84 -14.88
C PRO A 29 6.30 -11.00 -15.94
N SER A 30 5.86 -11.66 -17.00
CA SER A 30 5.03 -11.08 -18.05
C SER A 30 3.78 -10.44 -17.45
N LEU A 31 3.28 -9.34 -18.06
CA LEU A 31 2.01 -8.71 -17.67
C LEU A 31 0.85 -9.71 -17.56
N GLY A 32 0.85 -10.76 -18.39
CA GLY A 32 -0.15 -11.82 -18.33
C GLY A 32 -0.01 -12.70 -17.07
N THR A 33 1.21 -12.96 -16.63
CA THR A 33 1.50 -13.70 -15.38
C THR A 33 1.08 -12.88 -14.16
N ILE A 34 1.34 -11.57 -14.17
CA ILE A 34 0.89 -10.65 -13.10
C ILE A 34 -0.63 -10.64 -12.99
N PHE A 35 -1.33 -10.52 -14.12
CA PHE A 35 -2.79 -10.56 -14.13
C PHE A 35 -3.36 -11.91 -13.68
N SER A 36 -2.73 -13.01 -14.08
CA SER A 36 -3.15 -14.36 -13.67
C SER A 36 -2.94 -14.57 -12.17
N ASN A 37 -1.81 -14.11 -11.62
CA ASN A 37 -1.53 -14.16 -10.19
C ASN A 37 -2.49 -13.28 -9.39
N LEU A 38 -2.79 -12.07 -9.87
CA LEU A 38 -3.82 -11.20 -9.29
C LEU A 38 -5.18 -11.91 -9.20
N LEU A 39 -5.60 -12.58 -10.27
CA LEU A 39 -6.85 -13.35 -10.27
C LEU A 39 -6.82 -14.53 -9.30
N LEU A 40 -5.70 -15.24 -9.21
CA LEU A 40 -5.54 -16.35 -8.27
C LEU A 40 -5.59 -15.85 -6.81
N MET A 41 -5.08 -14.65 -6.52
CA MET A 41 -5.13 -14.03 -5.19
C MET A 41 -6.54 -13.60 -4.76
N LEU A 42 -7.53 -13.60 -5.65
CA LEU A 42 -8.94 -13.34 -5.30
C LEU A 42 -9.62 -14.56 -4.67
N PHE A 43 -9.09 -15.76 -4.91
CA PHE A 43 -9.69 -17.01 -4.46
C PHE A 43 -8.77 -17.72 -3.48
N THR A 44 -9.35 -18.43 -2.52
CA THR A 44 -8.62 -19.25 -1.58
C THR A 44 -9.23 -20.64 -1.51
N ASP A 45 -8.37 -21.65 -1.39
CA ASP A 45 -8.79 -23.02 -1.13
C ASP A 45 -9.26 -23.19 0.33
N ASN A 46 -8.86 -22.29 1.23
CA ASN A 46 -9.17 -22.38 2.66
C ASN A 46 -9.29 -20.99 3.33
N LEU A 47 -10.53 -20.60 3.64
CA LEU A 47 -10.85 -19.33 4.32
C LEU A 47 -10.24 -19.22 5.72
N PHE A 48 -10.14 -20.33 6.47
CA PHE A 48 -9.56 -20.30 7.81
C PHE A 48 -8.05 -20.08 7.75
N ALA A 49 -7.38 -20.67 6.76
CA ALA A 49 -5.96 -20.41 6.52
C ALA A 49 -5.74 -18.95 6.10
N SER A 50 -6.55 -18.43 5.17
CA SER A 50 -6.48 -17.01 4.76
C SER A 50 -6.73 -16.05 5.93
N ALA A 51 -7.64 -16.37 6.85
CA ALA A 51 -7.85 -15.59 8.08
C ALA A 51 -6.64 -15.64 9.02
N ALA A 52 -6.04 -16.81 9.21
CA ALA A 52 -4.84 -16.98 10.04
C ALA A 52 -3.61 -16.27 9.47
N GLU A 53 -3.49 -16.24 8.14
CA GLU A 53 -2.38 -15.63 7.40
C GLU A 53 -2.66 -14.17 7.00
N THR A 54 -3.77 -13.58 7.45
CA THR A 54 -4.16 -12.18 7.16
C THR A 54 -4.28 -11.85 5.67
N GLN A 55 -4.64 -12.83 4.85
CA GLN A 55 -4.93 -12.64 3.43
C GLN A 55 -6.32 -11.99 3.26
N LEU A 56 -6.36 -10.66 3.26
CA LEU A 56 -7.62 -9.90 3.28
C LEU A 56 -8.43 -10.01 1.98
N LEU A 57 -7.78 -10.03 0.82
CA LEU A 57 -8.47 -9.99 -0.48
C LEU A 57 -9.38 -11.20 -0.74
N PRO A 58 -8.94 -12.47 -0.55
CA PRO A 58 -9.83 -13.63 -0.62
C PRO A 58 -10.99 -13.57 0.38
N LEU A 59 -10.74 -13.07 1.59
CA LEU A 59 -11.77 -12.94 2.63
C LEU A 59 -12.83 -11.91 2.21
N ILE A 60 -12.43 -10.78 1.63
CA ILE A 60 -13.34 -9.75 1.12
C ILE A 60 -14.20 -10.31 -0.02
N VAL A 61 -13.59 -10.98 -1.00
CA VAL A 61 -14.31 -11.58 -2.14
C VAL A 61 -15.34 -12.59 -1.63
N PHE A 62 -14.94 -13.49 -0.73
CA PHE A 62 -15.84 -14.43 -0.10
C PHE A 62 -16.97 -13.72 0.65
N SER A 63 -16.65 -12.72 1.48
CA SER A 63 -17.65 -11.98 2.26
C SER A 63 -18.66 -11.26 1.38
N ILE A 64 -18.26 -10.70 0.23
CA ILE A 64 -19.18 -10.06 -0.73
C ILE A 64 -20.13 -11.10 -1.35
N ILE A 65 -19.59 -12.24 -1.81
CA ILE A 65 -20.40 -13.31 -2.41
C ILE A 65 -21.35 -13.91 -1.36
N PHE A 66 -20.86 -14.15 -0.15
CA PHE A 66 -21.63 -14.69 0.97
C PHE A 66 -22.73 -13.73 1.39
N ALA A 67 -22.42 -12.44 1.61
CA ALA A 67 -23.40 -11.42 1.92
C ALA A 67 -24.45 -11.30 0.80
N GLY A 68 -24.02 -11.29 -0.47
CA GLY A 68 -24.91 -11.30 -1.63
C GLY A 68 -25.85 -12.50 -1.62
N MET A 69 -25.36 -13.70 -1.32
CA MET A 69 -26.19 -14.90 -1.18
C MET A 69 -27.23 -14.72 -0.06
N LEU A 70 -26.83 -14.25 1.13
CA LEU A 70 -27.73 -14.04 2.25
C LEU A 70 -28.90 -13.11 1.88
N THR A 71 -28.67 -12.04 1.10
CA THR A 71 -29.76 -11.14 0.67
C THR A 71 -30.85 -11.84 -0.17
N THR A 72 -30.50 -12.91 -0.89
CA THR A 72 -31.46 -13.66 -1.72
C THR A 72 -32.31 -14.66 -0.92
N MET A 73 -31.90 -14.99 0.31
CA MET A 73 -32.55 -16.00 1.15
C MET A 73 -33.67 -15.43 2.03
N GLY A 74 -33.81 -14.10 2.05
CA GLY A 74 -34.83 -13.37 2.80
C GLY A 74 -34.79 -13.69 4.29
N ARG A 75 -35.97 -13.79 4.92
CA ARG A 75 -36.13 -13.96 6.37
C ARG A 75 -35.50 -15.21 6.99
N ARG A 76 -35.08 -16.19 6.18
CA ARG A 76 -34.47 -17.44 6.67
C ARG A 76 -33.10 -17.23 7.29
N VAL A 77 -32.45 -16.11 6.96
CA VAL A 77 -31.08 -15.81 7.40
C VAL A 77 -31.00 -14.60 8.33
N ASP A 78 -32.15 -14.03 8.75
CA ASP A 78 -32.21 -12.83 9.61
C ASP A 78 -31.33 -13.00 10.86
N THR A 79 -31.41 -14.14 11.54
CA THR A 79 -30.59 -14.44 12.71
C THR A 79 -29.09 -14.41 12.41
N ILE A 80 -28.66 -14.89 11.24
CA ILE A 80 -27.24 -14.89 10.86
C ILE A 80 -26.78 -13.44 10.60
N THR A 81 -27.59 -12.68 9.86
CA THR A 81 -27.27 -11.28 9.56
C THR A 81 -27.25 -10.39 10.81
N GLU A 82 -28.17 -10.63 11.74
CA GLU A 82 -28.22 -9.93 13.04
C GLU A 82 -26.96 -10.23 13.87
N ILE A 83 -26.57 -11.50 13.98
CA ILE A 83 -25.35 -11.88 14.70
C ILE A 83 -24.11 -11.21 14.09
N ILE A 84 -24.03 -11.13 12.76
CA ILE A 84 -22.90 -10.47 12.08
C ILE A 84 -22.86 -8.98 12.40
N ASP A 85 -24.00 -8.27 12.35
CA ASP A 85 -24.04 -6.84 12.64
C ASP A 85 -23.78 -6.53 14.13
N GLU A 86 -24.30 -7.36 15.04
CA GLU A 86 -24.00 -7.25 16.47
C GLU A 86 -22.51 -7.49 16.76
N ALA A 87 -21.92 -8.51 16.14
CA ALA A 87 -20.49 -8.79 16.25
C ALA A 87 -19.65 -7.63 15.71
N ASN A 88 -20.00 -7.08 14.55
CA ASN A 88 -19.35 -5.91 13.98
C ASN A 88 -19.46 -4.69 14.92
N THR A 89 -20.63 -4.45 15.49
CA THR A 89 -20.86 -3.37 16.47
C THR A 89 -20.01 -3.55 17.73
N ALA A 90 -19.89 -4.77 18.24
CA ALA A 90 -19.03 -5.09 19.37
C ALA A 90 -17.54 -4.90 19.05
N LEU A 91 -17.09 -5.33 17.86
CA LEU A 91 -15.72 -5.12 17.38
C LEU A 91 -15.39 -3.64 17.24
N MET A 92 -16.30 -2.85 16.66
CA MET A 92 -16.12 -1.39 16.56
C MET A 92 -16.05 -0.74 17.94
N SER A 93 -16.88 -1.17 18.90
CA SER A 93 -16.82 -0.68 20.28
C SER A 93 -15.47 -1.01 20.95
N PHE A 94 -14.90 -2.18 20.67
CA PHE A 94 -13.57 -2.56 21.14
C PHE A 94 -12.48 -1.70 20.48
N VAL A 95 -12.59 -1.39 19.19
CA VAL A 95 -11.69 -0.47 18.48
C VAL A 95 -11.71 0.92 19.12
N MET A 96 -12.89 1.45 19.46
CA MET A 96 -13.03 2.74 20.17
C MET A 96 -12.27 2.77 21.50
N LEU A 97 -12.23 1.63 22.22
CA LEU A 97 -11.46 1.52 23.45
C LEU A 97 -9.95 1.59 23.17
N LEU A 98 -9.48 0.89 22.13
CA LEU A 98 -8.08 0.96 21.71
C LEU A 98 -7.68 2.36 21.24
N MET A 99 -8.58 3.13 20.64
CA MET A 99 -8.29 4.51 20.23
C MET A 99 -8.01 5.46 21.38
N LYS A 100 -8.49 5.15 22.60
CA LYS A 100 -8.13 5.94 23.79
C LYS A 100 -6.66 5.80 24.17
N ILE A 101 -6.03 4.66 23.85
CA ILE A 101 -4.60 4.40 24.14
C ILE A 101 -3.69 4.61 22.92
N ALA A 102 -4.25 4.70 21.71
CA ALA A 102 -3.52 4.88 20.46
C ALA A 102 -2.52 6.06 20.45
N PRO A 103 -2.80 7.24 21.05
CA PRO A 103 -1.83 8.35 21.05
C PRO A 103 -0.48 7.98 21.66
N ILE A 104 -0.47 7.16 22.73
CA ILE A 104 0.76 6.71 23.39
C ILE A 104 1.51 5.72 22.48
N GLY A 105 0.79 4.77 21.88
CA GLY A 105 1.36 3.81 20.94
C GLY A 105 1.99 4.49 19.72
N ILE A 106 1.29 5.47 19.14
CA ILE A 106 1.76 6.31 18.03
C ILE A 106 3.05 7.05 18.42
N PHE A 107 3.07 7.71 19.58
CA PHE A 107 4.27 8.40 20.06
C PHE A 107 5.47 7.45 20.18
N CYS A 108 5.28 6.27 20.78
CA CYS A 108 6.33 5.25 20.92
C CYS A 108 6.81 4.72 19.57
N LEU A 109 5.91 4.46 18.62
CA LEU A 109 6.24 3.99 17.26
C LEU A 109 7.05 5.02 16.48
N VAL A 110 6.68 6.31 16.57
CA VAL A 110 7.41 7.39 15.92
C VAL A 110 8.79 7.53 16.59
N ALA A 111 8.85 7.60 17.91
CA ALA A 111 10.09 7.77 18.67
C ALA A 111 11.10 6.63 18.44
N SER A 112 10.67 5.37 18.40
CA SER A 112 11.56 4.23 18.21
C SER A 112 12.25 4.26 16.84
N ARG A 113 11.53 4.66 15.79
CA ARG A 113 12.08 4.75 14.42
C ARG A 113 13.09 5.88 14.27
N PHE A 114 12.84 7.04 14.86
CA PHE A 114 13.85 8.10 14.91
C PHE A 114 15.08 7.70 15.73
N GLY A 115 14.89 6.93 16.81
CA GLY A 115 15.99 6.34 17.58
C GLY A 115 16.86 5.39 16.74
N GLU A 116 16.26 4.46 16.01
CA GLU A 116 16.96 3.53 15.11
C GLU A 116 17.73 4.27 14.00
N ALA A 117 17.11 5.28 13.39
CA ALA A 117 17.73 6.09 12.34
C ALA A 117 18.97 6.88 12.84
N GLN A 118 18.91 7.38 14.09
CA GLN A 118 20.02 8.13 14.70
C GLN A 118 21.20 7.23 15.09
N VAL A 119 20.93 6.02 15.62
CA VAL A 119 21.97 5.06 16.03
C VAL A 119 22.82 4.58 14.85
N LYS A 120 22.24 4.52 13.65
CA LYS A 120 22.97 4.14 12.43
C LYS A 120 23.92 5.22 11.92
N GLY A 121 23.85 6.47 12.40
CA GLY A 121 24.73 7.56 11.96
C GLY A 121 24.60 7.96 10.47
N GLU A 122 23.67 7.36 9.75
CA GLU A 122 23.52 7.46 8.29
C GLU A 122 22.55 8.57 7.85
N PHE A 123 21.82 9.20 8.79
CA PHE A 123 20.75 10.15 8.47
C PHE A 123 21.22 11.33 7.60
N VAL A 124 22.41 11.88 7.87
CA VAL A 124 22.93 13.06 7.15
C VAL A 124 23.64 12.68 5.84
N ALA A 125 24.33 11.53 5.80
CA ALA A 125 25.07 11.08 4.62
C ALA A 125 24.13 10.53 3.52
N THR A 126 23.11 9.76 3.91
CA THR A 126 22.11 9.18 3.02
C THR A 126 21.22 10.26 2.36
N LEU A 127 20.91 11.34 3.09
CA LEU A 127 20.11 12.45 2.56
C LEU A 127 20.85 13.24 1.47
N SER A 128 22.18 13.24 1.44
CA SER A 128 22.96 13.99 0.44
C SER A 128 22.99 13.33 -0.95
N ARG A 129 22.91 11.99 -1.03
CA ARG A 129 22.93 11.22 -2.29
C ARG A 129 21.53 10.83 -2.77
N THR A 130 20.58 10.63 -1.86
CA THR A 130 19.21 10.20 -2.15
C THR A 130 18.19 11.33 -1.93
N GLY A 131 18.63 12.51 -1.49
CA GLY A 131 17.75 13.64 -1.13
C GLY A 131 16.87 14.14 -2.28
N TRP A 132 17.39 14.18 -3.51
CA TRP A 132 16.60 14.55 -4.68
C TRP A 132 15.51 13.52 -5.00
N PHE A 133 15.80 12.24 -4.83
CA PHE A 133 14.80 11.18 -4.97
C PHE A 133 13.72 11.30 -3.90
N VAL A 134 14.11 11.44 -2.63
CA VAL A 134 13.17 11.64 -1.50
C VAL A 134 12.29 12.85 -1.75
N LEU A 135 12.88 13.98 -2.14
CA LEU A 135 12.13 15.20 -2.43
C LEU A 135 11.15 15.01 -3.59
N THR A 136 11.57 14.32 -4.65
CA THR A 136 10.70 14.03 -5.81
C THR A 136 9.50 13.19 -5.41
N VAL A 137 9.71 12.13 -4.62
CA VAL A 137 8.62 11.28 -4.10
C VAL A 137 7.70 12.09 -3.19
N LEU A 138 8.25 12.86 -2.24
CA LEU A 138 7.44 13.67 -1.33
C LEU A 138 6.63 14.75 -2.04
N ILE A 139 7.18 15.37 -3.08
CA ILE A 139 6.44 16.31 -3.93
C ILE A 139 5.32 15.58 -4.68
N GLY A 140 5.60 14.40 -5.26
CA GLY A 140 4.60 13.62 -5.96
C GLY A 140 3.45 13.18 -5.05
N LEU A 141 3.77 12.57 -3.92
CA LEU A 141 2.79 12.17 -2.90
C LEU A 141 2.04 13.39 -2.35
N GLY A 142 2.74 14.49 -2.04
CA GLY A 142 2.11 15.72 -1.56
C GLY A 142 1.18 16.34 -2.59
N THR A 143 1.57 16.36 -3.87
CA THR A 143 0.70 16.85 -4.96
C THR A 143 -0.55 15.98 -5.10
N HIS A 144 -0.40 14.66 -4.95
CA HIS A 144 -1.54 13.76 -5.00
C HIS A 144 -2.46 13.92 -3.76
N MET A 145 -1.89 13.94 -2.56
CA MET A 145 -2.60 14.04 -1.27
C MET A 145 -3.29 15.39 -1.07
N PHE A 146 -2.66 16.50 -1.47
CA PHE A 146 -3.19 17.86 -1.25
C PHE A 146 -3.77 18.50 -2.53
N GLY A 147 -3.54 17.93 -3.70
CA GLY A 147 -4.05 18.41 -4.98
C GLY A 147 -5.07 17.45 -5.58
N THR A 148 -4.60 16.30 -6.05
CA THR A 148 -5.41 15.35 -6.83
C THR A 148 -6.61 14.81 -6.05
N LEU A 149 -6.40 14.24 -4.85
CA LEU A 149 -7.47 13.66 -4.03
C LEU A 149 -8.46 14.73 -3.53
N PRO A 150 -8.03 15.90 -3.02
CA PRO A 150 -8.94 17.00 -2.68
C PRO A 150 -9.75 17.52 -3.87
N LEU A 151 -9.14 17.61 -5.05
CA LEU A 151 -9.82 18.02 -6.27
C LEU A 151 -10.92 17.02 -6.65
N LEU A 152 -10.61 15.72 -6.63
CA LEU A 152 -11.59 14.66 -6.88
C LEU A 152 -12.75 14.74 -5.87
N TYR A 153 -12.44 14.81 -4.58
CA TYR A 153 -13.44 14.95 -3.54
C TYR A 153 -14.34 16.18 -3.78
N TRP A 154 -13.75 17.33 -4.10
CA TRP A 154 -14.51 18.56 -4.35
C TRP A 154 -15.38 18.46 -5.61
N ILE A 155 -14.90 17.84 -6.69
CA ILE A 155 -15.67 17.66 -7.93
C ILE A 155 -16.96 16.86 -7.65
N PHE A 156 -16.86 15.76 -6.91
CA PHE A 156 -17.98 14.85 -6.69
C PHE A 156 -18.85 15.26 -5.49
N LYS A 157 -18.27 15.56 -4.32
CA LYS A 157 -19.02 15.94 -3.11
C LYS A 157 -19.40 17.40 -3.05
N LYS A 158 -18.73 18.29 -3.81
CA LYS A 158 -18.92 19.76 -3.75
C LYS A 158 -18.79 20.34 -2.33
N GLN A 159 -18.12 19.62 -1.44
CA GLN A 159 -17.83 20.00 -0.07
C GLN A 159 -16.35 20.38 0.07
N ASN A 160 -15.98 21.02 1.18
CA ASN A 160 -14.60 21.43 1.41
C ASN A 160 -13.70 20.20 1.69
N PRO A 161 -12.78 19.84 0.79
CA PRO A 161 -11.95 18.65 0.94
C PRO A 161 -10.95 18.76 2.09
N TYR A 162 -10.51 19.98 2.44
CA TYR A 162 -9.57 20.18 3.54
C TYR A 162 -10.25 20.05 4.91
N GLN A 163 -11.55 20.35 4.99
CA GLN A 163 -12.34 20.06 6.18
C GLN A 163 -12.53 18.54 6.33
N PHE A 164 -12.79 17.83 5.23
CA PHE A 164 -12.83 16.37 5.23
C PHE A 164 -11.50 15.77 5.69
N MET A 165 -10.37 16.22 5.12
CA MET A 165 -9.03 15.81 5.54
C MET A 165 -8.76 16.09 7.03
N LYS A 166 -9.22 17.23 7.56
CA LYS A 166 -9.13 17.54 8.99
C LYS A 166 -9.93 16.56 9.85
N ASN A 167 -11.12 16.15 9.41
CA ASN A 167 -11.92 15.15 10.12
C ASN A 167 -11.24 13.77 10.12
N MET A 168 -10.48 13.46 9.05
CA MET A 168 -9.69 12.23 8.91
C MET A 168 -8.31 12.29 9.58
N SER A 169 -7.90 13.41 10.20
CA SER A 169 -6.51 13.63 10.61
C SER A 169 -5.96 12.56 11.56
N GLN A 170 -6.79 11.98 12.42
CA GLN A 170 -6.39 10.92 13.34
C GLN A 170 -6.08 9.60 12.60
N ALA A 171 -6.87 9.25 11.59
CA ALA A 171 -6.58 8.11 10.73
C ALA A 171 -5.29 8.34 9.94
N LEU A 172 -5.09 9.54 9.37
CA LEU A 172 -3.89 9.88 8.61
C LEU A 172 -2.62 9.85 9.47
N LEU A 173 -2.69 10.37 10.71
CA LEU A 173 -1.58 10.28 11.66
C LEU A 173 -1.30 8.85 12.10
N THR A 174 -2.33 8.04 12.30
CA THR A 174 -2.17 6.62 12.61
C THR A 174 -1.48 5.90 11.45
N ALA A 175 -1.96 6.07 10.21
CA ALA A 175 -1.38 5.49 9.01
C ALA A 175 0.09 5.88 8.82
N PHE A 176 0.40 7.17 9.00
CA PHE A 176 1.77 7.66 8.94
C PHE A 176 2.66 7.02 10.03
N SER A 177 2.12 6.78 11.21
CA SER A 177 2.90 6.27 12.35
C SER A 177 3.13 4.77 12.28
N THR A 178 2.09 4.02 11.90
CA THR A 178 2.10 2.56 11.77
C THR A 178 2.76 2.11 10.47
N ALA A 179 2.73 2.93 9.42
CA ALA A 179 3.11 2.56 8.06
C ALA A 179 2.32 1.34 7.53
N SER A 180 1.06 1.18 7.97
CA SER A 180 0.19 0.08 7.56
C SER A 180 -1.26 0.53 7.37
N SER A 181 -1.78 0.37 6.15
CA SER A 181 -3.19 0.67 5.82
C SER A 181 -4.13 -0.29 6.55
N SER A 182 -3.80 -1.59 6.59
CA SER A 182 -4.61 -2.61 7.27
C SER A 182 -4.65 -2.43 8.78
N ALA A 183 -3.53 -2.08 9.42
CA ALA A 183 -3.52 -1.77 10.85
C ALA A 183 -4.28 -0.48 11.19
N THR A 184 -4.43 0.41 10.22
CA THR A 184 -5.13 1.70 10.39
C THR A 184 -6.61 1.62 10.04
N LEU A 185 -7.04 0.61 9.28
CA LEU A 185 -8.40 0.44 8.78
C LEU A 185 -9.49 0.71 9.84
N PRO A 186 -9.42 0.16 11.07
CA PRO A 186 -10.45 0.42 12.07
C PRO A 186 -10.58 1.91 12.45
N VAL A 187 -9.44 2.62 12.52
CA VAL A 187 -9.37 4.06 12.81
C VAL A 187 -9.91 4.87 11.64
N THR A 188 -9.63 4.43 10.42
CA THR A 188 -10.15 5.05 9.20
C THR A 188 -11.67 4.93 9.14
N MET A 189 -12.23 3.74 9.42
CA MET A 189 -13.68 3.52 9.45
C MET A 189 -14.39 4.37 10.50
N GLU A 190 -13.83 4.46 11.71
CA GLU A 190 -14.35 5.35 12.77
C GLU A 190 -14.33 6.82 12.32
N CYS A 191 -13.18 7.33 11.87
CA CYS A 191 -13.06 8.73 11.48
C CYS A 191 -13.99 9.07 10.30
N ALA A 192 -14.12 8.16 9.33
CA ALA A 192 -14.99 8.34 8.17
C ALA A 192 -16.47 8.42 8.59
N THR A 193 -16.91 7.53 9.49
CA THR A 193 -18.32 7.46 9.93
C THR A 193 -18.64 8.57 10.93
N ASP A 194 -17.90 8.66 12.03
CA ASP A 194 -18.28 9.47 13.20
C ASP A 194 -17.87 10.94 13.06
N ARG A 195 -16.81 11.23 12.30
CA ARG A 195 -16.26 12.59 12.15
C ARG A 195 -16.47 13.18 10.78
N ALA A 196 -16.36 12.36 9.74
CA ALA A 196 -16.48 12.81 8.37
C ALA A 196 -17.89 12.62 7.79
N GLY A 197 -18.78 11.90 8.49
CA GLY A 197 -20.20 11.77 8.14
C GLY A 197 -20.45 10.91 6.90
N VAL A 198 -19.55 10.00 6.56
CA VAL A 198 -19.72 9.03 5.47
C VAL A 198 -20.61 7.89 5.97
N SER A 199 -21.55 7.39 5.17
CA SER A 199 -22.42 6.30 5.61
C SER A 199 -21.65 5.03 6.00
N LYS A 200 -22.14 4.33 7.03
CA LYS A 200 -21.61 3.03 7.48
C LYS A 200 -21.54 2.02 6.33
N ARG A 201 -22.55 2.01 5.44
CA ARG A 201 -22.60 1.15 4.25
C ARG A 201 -21.42 1.38 3.31
N SER A 202 -21.11 2.65 2.98
CA SER A 202 -19.98 2.96 2.11
C SER A 202 -18.65 2.65 2.79
N VAL A 203 -18.52 3.01 4.07
CA VAL A 203 -17.33 2.77 4.88
C VAL A 203 -16.97 1.28 4.95
N GLU A 204 -17.92 0.42 5.30
CA GLU A 204 -17.68 -1.01 5.50
C GLU A 204 -17.42 -1.78 4.21
N PHE A 205 -17.84 -1.24 3.07
CA PHE A 205 -17.57 -1.83 1.76
C PHE A 205 -16.27 -1.31 1.15
N VAL A 206 -16.13 0.02 1.06
CA VAL A 206 -15.05 0.65 0.29
C VAL A 206 -13.73 0.64 1.04
N LEU A 207 -13.71 0.90 2.35
CA LEU A 207 -12.44 1.03 3.08
C LEU A 207 -11.67 -0.30 3.23
N PRO A 208 -12.31 -1.45 3.57
CA PRO A 208 -11.60 -2.72 3.62
C PRO A 208 -11.05 -3.14 2.26
N LEU A 209 -11.82 -2.89 1.19
CA LEU A 209 -11.37 -3.13 -0.17
C LEU A 209 -10.19 -2.21 -0.53
N GLY A 210 -10.34 -0.90 -0.32
CA GLY A 210 -9.33 0.12 -0.60
C GLY A 210 -8.00 -0.15 0.09
N ALA A 211 -8.03 -0.52 1.38
CA ALA A 211 -6.82 -0.83 2.15
C ALA A 211 -5.97 -1.97 1.55
N THR A 212 -6.52 -2.76 0.62
CA THR A 212 -5.82 -3.81 -0.12
C THR A 212 -5.50 -3.42 -1.56
N ILE A 213 -6.46 -2.86 -2.30
CA ILE A 213 -6.30 -2.64 -3.76
C ILE A 213 -5.88 -1.20 -4.12
N ASN A 214 -6.22 -0.23 -3.29
CA ASN A 214 -5.99 1.18 -3.56
C ASN A 214 -4.64 1.61 -2.96
N MET A 215 -3.59 1.36 -3.73
CA MET A 215 -2.21 1.61 -3.35
C MET A 215 -1.56 2.71 -4.21
N ASP A 216 -2.26 3.83 -4.42
CA ASP A 216 -1.82 4.96 -5.25
C ASP A 216 -0.42 5.51 -4.88
N GLY A 217 -0.17 5.69 -3.59
CA GLY A 217 1.11 6.12 -3.05
C GLY A 217 2.22 5.09 -3.28
N THR A 218 1.88 3.80 -3.28
CA THR A 218 2.81 2.71 -3.61
C THR A 218 3.16 2.75 -5.10
N ALA A 219 2.15 2.84 -5.97
CA ALA A 219 2.36 2.96 -7.42
C ALA A 219 3.19 4.20 -7.79
N LEU A 220 2.90 5.35 -7.16
CA LEU A 220 3.64 6.59 -7.38
C LEU A 220 5.11 6.45 -6.95
N TYR A 221 5.35 5.87 -5.77
CA TYR A 221 6.70 5.61 -5.30
C TYR A 221 7.45 4.66 -6.22
N GLU A 222 6.84 3.53 -6.61
CA GLU A 222 7.45 2.52 -7.47
C GLU A 222 7.83 3.10 -8.83
N ALA A 223 6.93 3.89 -9.42
CA ALA A 223 7.21 4.58 -10.67
C ALA A 223 8.37 5.57 -10.53
N ALA A 224 8.37 6.40 -9.47
CA ALA A 224 9.44 7.36 -9.22
C ALA A 224 10.78 6.68 -8.94
N ALA A 225 10.78 5.58 -8.18
CA ALA A 225 11.97 4.80 -7.85
C ALA A 225 12.55 4.11 -9.08
N ALA A 226 11.71 3.50 -9.91
CA ALA A 226 12.14 2.87 -11.15
C ALA A 226 12.73 3.91 -12.13
N ILE A 227 12.13 5.08 -12.25
CA ILE A 227 12.67 6.19 -13.07
C ILE A 227 14.01 6.67 -12.51
N PHE A 228 14.13 6.84 -11.19
CA PHE A 228 15.38 7.23 -10.54
C PHE A 228 16.50 6.20 -10.78
N ILE A 229 16.20 4.91 -10.60
CA ILE A 229 17.14 3.82 -10.87
C ILE A 229 17.52 3.79 -12.36
N ALA A 230 16.56 3.99 -13.27
CA ALA A 230 16.82 4.05 -14.70
C ALA A 230 17.78 5.19 -15.07
N GLN A 231 17.64 6.36 -14.45
CA GLN A 231 18.53 7.49 -14.65
C GLN A 231 19.95 7.19 -14.17
N ILE A 232 20.10 6.53 -13.02
CA ILE A 232 21.41 6.11 -12.51
C ILE A 232 22.02 5.04 -13.43
N TYR A 233 21.24 4.06 -13.85
CA TYR A 233 21.70 2.99 -14.73
C TYR A 233 22.15 3.53 -16.09
N ALA A 234 21.41 4.45 -16.70
CA ALA A 234 21.80 5.11 -17.95
C ALA A 234 23.16 5.85 -17.86
N LEU A 235 23.52 6.31 -16.66
CA LEU A 235 24.80 6.99 -16.39
C LEU A 235 25.90 6.05 -15.87
N SER A 236 25.60 4.75 -15.68
CA SER A 236 26.56 3.77 -15.21
C SER A 236 27.40 3.22 -16.38
N PRO A 237 28.61 2.70 -16.14
CA PRO A 237 29.41 2.06 -17.19
C PRO A 237 28.69 0.86 -17.85
N GLU A 238 27.91 0.13 -17.05
CA GLU A 238 27.12 -1.03 -17.52
C GLU A 238 26.00 -0.57 -18.45
N GLY A 239 25.19 0.41 -18.03
CA GLY A 239 24.10 0.92 -18.87
C GLY A 239 24.59 1.64 -20.11
N MET A 240 25.74 2.33 -20.06
CA MET A 240 26.36 2.90 -21.26
C MET A 240 26.85 1.83 -22.24
N ALA A 241 27.41 0.72 -21.74
CA ALA A 241 27.85 -0.39 -22.60
C ALA A 241 26.68 -1.08 -23.30
N GLU A 242 25.53 -1.18 -22.64
CA GLU A 242 24.30 -1.73 -23.22
C GLU A 242 23.50 -0.72 -24.06
N GLY A 243 23.90 0.55 -24.08
CA GLY A 243 23.16 1.62 -24.75
C GLY A 243 21.78 1.86 -24.15
N PHE A 244 21.65 1.69 -22.83
CA PHE A 244 20.37 1.88 -22.14
C PHE A 244 19.93 3.35 -22.19
N ASP A 245 18.76 3.58 -22.78
CA ASP A 245 18.08 4.88 -22.77
C ASP A 245 16.70 4.78 -22.11
N LEU A 246 16.35 5.80 -21.31
CA LEU A 246 15.04 5.93 -20.68
C LEU A 246 14.10 6.66 -21.62
N THR A 247 13.50 5.91 -22.54
CA THR A 247 12.53 6.43 -23.50
C THR A 247 11.15 6.63 -22.86
N PHE A 248 10.32 7.46 -23.49
CA PHE A 248 8.92 7.65 -23.08
C PHE A 248 8.14 6.32 -23.04
N ALA A 249 8.42 5.40 -23.96
CA ALA A 249 7.80 4.07 -23.96
C ALA A 249 8.12 3.27 -22.69
N LYS A 250 9.38 3.29 -22.23
CA LYS A 250 9.77 2.64 -20.96
C LYS A 250 9.12 3.32 -19.76
N MET A 251 8.99 4.65 -19.74
CA MET A 251 8.26 5.36 -18.68
C MET A 251 6.79 4.94 -18.61
N MET A 252 6.13 4.73 -19.76
CA MET A 252 4.75 4.23 -19.81
C MET A 252 4.65 2.79 -19.29
N VAL A 253 5.61 1.93 -19.64
CA VAL A 253 5.68 0.57 -19.10
C VAL A 253 5.82 0.61 -17.58
N ILE A 254 6.75 1.41 -17.04
CA ILE A 254 6.94 1.61 -15.59
C ILE A 254 5.64 2.05 -14.92
N ALA A 255 4.93 3.03 -15.48
CA ALA A 255 3.70 3.54 -14.88
C ALA A 255 2.60 2.47 -14.80
N VAL A 256 2.41 1.70 -15.88
CA VAL A 256 1.42 0.62 -15.92
C VAL A 256 1.81 -0.53 -15.00
N THR A 257 3.09 -0.95 -15.02
CA THR A 257 3.57 -2.08 -14.21
C THR A 257 3.56 -1.75 -12.73
N ALA A 258 3.94 -0.53 -12.32
CA ALA A 258 3.85 -0.06 -10.95
C ALA A 258 2.40 -0.02 -10.45
N THR A 259 1.46 0.44 -11.30
CA THR A 259 0.04 0.44 -10.93
C THR A 259 -0.48 -0.98 -10.72
N LEU A 260 -0.15 -1.92 -11.61
CA LEU A 260 -0.57 -3.31 -11.51
C LEU A 260 0.09 -4.04 -10.33
N ALA A 261 1.39 -3.79 -10.10
CA ALA A 261 2.14 -4.36 -8.99
C ALA A 261 1.62 -3.87 -7.63
N ALA A 262 1.30 -2.58 -7.52
CA ALA A 262 0.73 -2.00 -6.31
C ALA A 262 -0.62 -2.63 -5.92
N ILE A 263 -1.48 -2.98 -6.89
CA ILE A 263 -2.71 -3.74 -6.62
C ILE A 263 -2.38 -5.16 -6.14
N GLY A 264 -1.36 -5.80 -6.74
CA GLY A 264 -0.93 -7.17 -6.43
C GLY A 264 -0.14 -7.32 -5.13
N ALA A 265 0.19 -6.23 -4.46
CA ALA A 265 0.88 -6.24 -3.17
C ALA A 265 0.03 -6.84 -2.02
N ALA A 266 -1.29 -6.91 -2.20
CA ALA A 266 -2.24 -7.36 -1.19
C ALA A 266 -2.08 -8.86 -0.84
N GLY A 267 -1.22 -9.18 0.13
CA GLY A 267 -1.05 -10.55 0.65
C GLY A 267 0.35 -11.12 0.51
N ILE A 268 1.32 -10.33 0.03
CA ILE A 268 2.73 -10.75 -0.08
C ILE A 268 3.50 -10.23 1.15
N PRO A 269 4.18 -11.08 1.94
CA PRO A 269 5.13 -10.63 2.96
C PRO A 269 6.23 -9.77 2.32
N GLU A 270 6.59 -8.62 2.92
CA GLU A 270 7.56 -7.68 2.35
C GLU A 270 7.20 -7.14 0.94
N ALA A 271 5.90 -6.96 0.68
CA ALA A 271 5.35 -6.60 -0.63
C ALA A 271 6.07 -5.47 -1.38
N GLY A 272 6.56 -4.44 -0.67
CA GLY A 272 7.22 -3.28 -1.30
C GLY A 272 8.54 -3.59 -2.02
N LEU A 273 9.26 -4.64 -1.61
CA LEU A 273 10.48 -5.08 -2.31
C LEU A 273 10.15 -5.93 -3.54
N VAL A 274 9.20 -6.86 -3.38
CA VAL A 274 8.77 -7.77 -4.44
C VAL A 274 8.17 -7.01 -5.62
N THR A 275 7.28 -6.07 -5.33
CA THR A 275 6.65 -5.18 -6.31
C THR A 275 7.67 -4.31 -7.05
N MET A 276 8.65 -3.74 -6.34
CA MET A 276 9.75 -3.00 -6.97
C MET A 276 10.53 -3.85 -7.96
N MET A 277 10.84 -5.10 -7.61
CA MET A 277 11.55 -6.02 -8.52
C MET A 277 10.74 -6.30 -9.78
N ILE A 278 9.41 -6.44 -9.68
CA ILE A 278 8.51 -6.60 -10.83
C ILE A 278 8.62 -5.38 -11.77
N VAL A 279 8.55 -4.17 -11.21
CA VAL A 279 8.61 -2.92 -12.00
C VAL A 279 9.96 -2.77 -12.71
N LEU A 280 11.08 -3.02 -12.03
CA LEU A 280 12.41 -2.92 -12.62
C LEU A 280 12.65 -3.96 -13.72
N ASN A 281 12.26 -5.21 -13.48
CA ASN A 281 12.40 -6.28 -14.45
C ASN A 281 11.59 -6.01 -15.72
N ALA A 282 10.41 -5.37 -15.60
CA ALA A 282 9.57 -5.04 -16.77
C ALA A 282 10.25 -4.09 -17.77
N VAL A 283 11.28 -3.35 -17.36
CA VAL A 283 12.08 -2.47 -18.22
C VAL A 283 13.54 -2.91 -18.32
N GLY A 284 13.89 -4.10 -17.83
CA GLY A 284 15.23 -4.68 -17.90
C GLY A 284 16.26 -3.96 -17.03
N LEU A 285 15.85 -3.39 -15.90
CA LEU A 285 16.78 -2.72 -14.98
C LEU A 285 17.38 -3.71 -13.97
N PRO A 286 18.69 -3.64 -13.67
CA PRO A 286 19.31 -4.52 -12.69
C PRO A 286 18.77 -4.30 -11.27
N LEU A 287 18.46 -5.38 -10.57
CA LEU A 287 17.83 -5.33 -9.24
C LEU A 287 18.77 -4.85 -8.12
N HIS A 288 20.09 -4.94 -8.32
CA HIS A 288 21.06 -4.53 -7.29
C HIS A 288 20.99 -3.02 -6.96
N PHE A 289 20.43 -2.19 -7.86
CA PHE A 289 20.17 -0.77 -7.63
C PHE A 289 19.04 -0.49 -6.61
N VAL A 290 18.19 -1.47 -6.27
CA VAL A 290 17.15 -1.33 -5.22
C VAL A 290 17.78 -1.00 -3.86
N SER A 291 19.01 -1.44 -3.61
CA SER A 291 19.75 -1.11 -2.39
C SER A 291 19.90 0.40 -2.14
N LEU A 292 19.87 1.22 -3.19
CA LEU A 292 20.01 2.68 -3.09
C LEU A 292 18.81 3.36 -2.42
N ILE A 293 17.60 2.80 -2.57
CA ILE A 293 16.36 3.39 -2.05
C ILE A 293 15.95 2.79 -0.70
N LEU A 294 16.42 1.57 -0.36
CA LEU A 294 16.12 0.88 0.89
C LEU A 294 16.44 1.73 2.14
N SER A 295 17.51 2.51 2.08
CA SER A 295 17.96 3.36 3.18
C SER A 295 16.96 4.47 3.55
N VAL A 296 16.10 4.87 2.62
CA VAL A 296 15.10 5.94 2.81
C VAL A 296 13.65 5.44 2.78
N ASP A 297 13.43 4.18 2.39
CA ASP A 297 12.09 3.59 2.22
C ASP A 297 11.28 3.65 3.52
N TRP A 298 11.92 3.44 4.68
CA TRP A 298 11.24 3.55 5.98
C TRP A 298 10.51 4.89 6.20
N LEU A 299 11.04 5.99 5.65
CA LEU A 299 10.42 7.31 5.75
C LEU A 299 9.34 7.48 4.69
N LEU A 300 9.67 7.16 3.44
CA LEU A 300 8.77 7.34 2.30
C LEU A 300 7.51 6.47 2.45
N ASP A 301 7.65 5.26 2.99
CA ASP A 301 6.55 4.33 3.25
C ASP A 301 5.40 4.96 4.03
N ARG A 302 5.73 5.74 5.05
CA ARG A 302 4.75 6.41 5.92
C ARG A 302 3.89 7.42 5.15
N PHE A 303 4.52 8.16 4.24
CA PHE A 303 3.80 9.08 3.36
C PHE A 303 2.95 8.33 2.34
N ARG A 304 3.43 7.19 1.81
CA ARG A 304 2.64 6.31 0.93
C ARG A 304 1.39 5.82 1.66
N THR A 305 1.55 5.24 2.85
CA THR A 305 0.44 4.70 3.65
C THR A 305 -0.60 5.77 3.98
N ALA A 306 -0.15 6.96 4.42
CA ALA A 306 -1.06 8.06 4.72
C ALA A 306 -1.82 8.53 3.47
N THR A 307 -1.16 8.58 2.32
CA THR A 307 -1.77 8.94 1.03
C THR A 307 -2.80 7.90 0.59
N ASN A 308 -2.47 6.60 0.66
CA ASN A 308 -3.39 5.50 0.35
C ASN A 308 -4.63 5.55 1.25
N THR A 309 -4.41 5.69 2.56
CA THR A 309 -5.50 5.78 3.55
C THR A 309 -6.41 6.98 3.30
N PHE A 310 -5.85 8.12 2.88
CA PHE A 310 -6.66 9.27 2.49
C PHE A 310 -7.45 9.02 1.21
N GLY A 311 -6.83 8.37 0.22
CA GLY A 311 -7.47 7.94 -1.02
C GLY A 311 -8.67 7.03 -0.76
N ASP A 312 -8.52 6.05 0.13
CA ASP A 312 -9.60 5.15 0.56
C ASP A 312 -10.78 5.93 1.12
N ALA A 313 -10.51 6.87 2.03
CA ALA A 313 -11.53 7.72 2.65
C ALA A 313 -12.24 8.62 1.64
N VAL A 314 -11.50 9.21 0.70
CA VAL A 314 -12.08 10.01 -0.39
C VAL A 314 -12.95 9.13 -1.29
N GLY A 315 -12.48 7.94 -1.66
CA GLY A 315 -13.24 6.97 -2.43
C GLY A 315 -14.55 6.58 -1.75
N ALA A 316 -14.49 6.25 -0.45
CA ALA A 316 -15.68 5.94 0.34
C ALA A 316 -16.68 7.11 0.36
N ALA A 317 -16.20 8.35 0.55
CA ALA A 317 -17.07 9.51 0.53
C ALA A 317 -17.72 9.78 -0.84
N ILE A 318 -17.00 9.57 -1.94
CA ILE A 318 -17.52 9.74 -3.31
C ILE A 318 -18.57 8.67 -3.62
N VAL A 319 -18.27 7.41 -3.29
CA VAL A 319 -19.19 6.29 -3.49
C VAL A 319 -20.46 6.47 -2.66
N ASP A 320 -20.35 7.03 -1.46
CA ASP A 320 -21.48 7.35 -0.59
C ASP A 320 -22.51 8.29 -1.25
N GLU A 321 -22.04 9.34 -1.95
CA GLU A 321 -22.92 10.22 -2.73
C GLU A 321 -23.67 9.47 -3.83
N THR A 322 -23.05 8.41 -4.38
CA THR A 322 -23.67 7.58 -5.42
C THR A 322 -24.72 6.62 -4.84
N PHE A 323 -24.68 6.36 -3.53
CA PHE A 323 -25.68 5.55 -2.84
C PHE A 323 -26.91 6.35 -2.41
N ASP A 324 -26.92 7.69 -2.54
CA ASP A 324 -27.98 8.57 -2.04
C ASP A 324 -29.25 8.65 -2.93
N ASP A 325 -29.43 7.71 -3.86
CA ASP A 325 -30.64 7.55 -4.68
C ASP A 325 -31.32 6.18 -4.44
N SER A 326 -31.92 5.99 -3.25
CA SER A 326 -33.11 5.12 -3.05
C SER A 326 -33.81 5.35 -1.71
#